data_AF-A0A950RYK5-F1
#
_entry.id   AF-A0A950RYK5-F1
#
_cell.length_a   1.000
_cell.length_b   1.000
_cell.length_c   1.000
_cell.angle_alpha   90.00
_cell.angle_beta   90.00
_cell.angle_gamma   90.00
#
_symmetry.space_group_name_H-M   'P 1'
#
loop_
_entity.id
_entity.type
_entity.pdbx_description
1 polymer ?
#
loop_
_entity_poly.entity_id
_entity_poly.type
_entity_poly.pdbx_seq_one_letter_code
_entity_poly.pdbx_strand_id
1 'polypeptide(L)'
;TPYALALFYDDISSAGWMGVVELLPRLAIIQATYIGFFVLPIAIAALPGVSAVRPRGWRVSGVLAWACLVIGGAISYWLDGQKAMPYVGQFVTATGIGPEDLIAARPVLMQPPERVALTVLCVVASVLFAAAVLRQRRLGTALLVVLAVAVGQVVGTIPSSVHFIAWSGTLDRYLLPLLPMCILLLLAALPGIRASLALAWVAVIVMGAWSVAGTRDHLAFVDGIWSLATQANGMGIDDLHLDAGAGWDGFHDYAGPPDPAVRPRTPNPQWWAELFAPRTDSSYVIAGEGLRGYAVVAQGGYYSWLRQEWMPLYLLRRPGVAGPP
;
A
#
# COMPACT_ATOMS: atom_id res chain seq x y z
N THR A 1 3.49 9.64 -20.86
CA THR A 1 4.10 10.12 -22.12
C THR A 1 4.03 9.02 -23.17
N PRO A 2 4.31 9.27 -24.47
CA PRO A 2 4.28 8.22 -25.49
C PRO A 2 5.18 7.03 -25.12
N TYR A 3 6.33 7.29 -24.52
CA TYR A 3 7.24 6.26 -24.00
C TYR A 3 6.61 5.43 -22.86
N ALA A 4 6.11 6.07 -21.79
CA ALA A 4 5.46 5.36 -20.69
C ALA A 4 4.23 4.55 -21.14
N LEU A 5 3.50 5.04 -22.14
CA LEU A 5 2.37 4.32 -22.72
C LEU A 5 2.84 3.09 -23.52
N ALA A 6 3.93 3.21 -24.29
CA ALA A 6 4.52 2.08 -25.01
C ALA A 6 5.02 1.01 -24.04
N LEU A 7 5.76 1.39 -23.00
CA LEU A 7 6.18 0.47 -21.93
C LEU A 7 4.99 -0.27 -21.30
N PHE A 8 3.93 0.46 -20.97
CA PHE A 8 2.72 -0.14 -20.40
C PHE A 8 2.09 -1.18 -21.33
N TYR A 9 2.02 -0.91 -22.64
CA TYR A 9 1.52 -1.89 -23.62
C TYR A 9 2.46 -3.09 -23.78
N ASP A 10 3.77 -2.85 -23.77
CA ASP A 10 4.78 -3.91 -23.87
C ASP A 10 4.71 -4.83 -22.65
N ASP A 11 4.58 -4.30 -21.44
CA ASP A 11 4.43 -5.08 -20.21
C ASP A 11 3.13 -5.90 -20.20
N ILE A 12 2.02 -5.31 -20.65
CA ILE A 12 0.75 -6.04 -20.77
C ILE A 12 0.85 -7.16 -21.80
N SER A 13 1.44 -6.86 -22.97
CA SER A 13 1.55 -7.83 -24.06
C SER A 13 2.50 -8.98 -23.73
N SER A 14 3.60 -8.68 -23.03
CA SER A 14 4.61 -9.66 -22.63
C SER A 14 4.15 -10.54 -21.47
N ALA A 15 3.44 -9.98 -20.48
CA ALA A 15 2.85 -10.76 -19.40
C ALA A 15 1.74 -11.71 -19.89
N GLY A 16 0.98 -11.27 -20.90
CA GLY A 16 -0.07 -12.04 -21.55
C GLY A 16 -1.13 -12.57 -20.57
N TRP A 17 -1.78 -13.67 -20.93
CA TRP A 17 -2.81 -14.30 -20.11
C TRP A 17 -2.27 -14.91 -18.81
N MET A 18 -1.02 -15.37 -18.81
CA MET A 18 -0.41 -15.99 -17.63
C MET A 18 -0.23 -14.98 -16.49
N GLY A 19 0.27 -13.77 -16.79
CA GLY A 19 0.39 -12.72 -15.77
C GLY A 19 -0.96 -12.33 -15.14
N VAL A 20 -2.04 -12.33 -15.93
CA VAL A 20 -3.40 -12.10 -15.41
C VAL A 20 -3.83 -13.23 -14.46
N VAL A 21 -3.63 -14.49 -14.86
CA VAL A 21 -3.99 -15.66 -14.05
C VAL A 21 -3.21 -15.72 -12.74
N GLU A 22 -1.95 -15.29 -12.74
CA GLU A 22 -1.11 -15.20 -11.54
C GLU A 22 -1.53 -14.06 -10.60
N LEU A 23 -1.96 -12.93 -11.14
CA LEU A 23 -2.41 -11.77 -10.36
C LEU A 23 -3.76 -11.99 -9.69
N LEU A 24 -4.70 -12.64 -10.36
CA LEU A 24 -6.07 -12.83 -9.87
C LEU A 24 -6.15 -13.40 -8.43
N PRO A 25 -5.49 -14.52 -8.09
CA PRO A 25 -5.54 -15.06 -6.73
C PRO A 25 -4.89 -14.11 -5.72
N ARG A 26 -3.79 -13.44 -6.08
CA ARG A 26 -3.12 -12.46 -5.22
C ARG A 26 -4.04 -11.29 -4.90
N LEU A 27 -4.66 -10.69 -5.92
CA LEU A 27 -5.62 -9.60 -5.77
C LEU A 27 -6.84 -10.03 -4.96
N ALA A 28 -7.37 -11.23 -5.18
CA ALA A 28 -8.50 -11.75 -4.42
C ALA A 28 -8.18 -11.88 -2.93
N ILE A 29 -6.99 -12.40 -2.57
CA ILE A 29 -6.55 -12.54 -1.17
C ILE A 29 -6.34 -11.16 -0.52
N ILE A 30 -5.67 -10.26 -1.23
CA ILE A 30 -5.44 -8.87 -0.78
C ILE A 30 -6.78 -8.20 -0.51
N GLN A 31 -7.69 -8.20 -1.48
CA GLN A 31 -9.02 -7.62 -1.35
C GLN A 31 -9.80 -8.22 -0.19
N ALA A 32 -9.84 -9.55 -0.10
CA ALA A 32 -10.58 -10.24 0.96
C ALA A 32 -10.05 -9.90 2.36
N THR A 33 -8.75 -9.67 2.52
CA THR A 33 -8.17 -9.25 3.80
C THR A 33 -8.39 -7.75 4.06
N TYR A 34 -8.26 -6.90 3.05
CA TYR A 34 -8.53 -5.46 3.15
C TYR A 34 -10.00 -5.15 3.47
N ILE A 35 -10.96 -5.97 3.01
CA ILE A 35 -12.35 -5.91 3.48
C ILE A 35 -12.40 -5.97 5.01
N GLY A 36 -11.65 -6.89 5.60
CA GLY A 36 -11.53 -7.03 7.06
C GLY A 36 -10.96 -5.79 7.73
N PHE A 37 -9.92 -5.19 7.15
CA PHE A 37 -9.35 -3.93 7.63
C PHE A 37 -10.38 -2.79 7.61
N PHE A 38 -11.12 -2.63 6.50
CA PHE A 38 -12.10 -1.56 6.33
C PHE A 38 -13.33 -1.70 7.23
N VAL A 39 -13.78 -2.93 7.48
CA VAL A 39 -14.95 -3.19 8.33
C VAL A 39 -14.59 -3.40 9.80
N LEU A 40 -13.30 -3.31 10.17
CA LEU A 40 -12.80 -3.63 11.50
C LEU A 40 -13.53 -2.90 12.64
N PRO A 41 -13.83 -1.58 12.59
CA PRO A 41 -14.56 -0.91 13.67
C PRO A 41 -15.96 -1.50 13.90
N ILE A 42 -16.64 -1.87 12.81
CA ILE A 42 -17.99 -2.43 12.85
C ILE A 42 -17.95 -3.89 13.31
N ALA A 43 -16.94 -4.65 12.88
CA ALA A 43 -16.67 -6.00 13.36
C ALA A 43 -16.43 -6.01 14.88
N ILE A 44 -15.63 -5.08 15.40
CA ILE A 44 -15.39 -4.89 16.84
C ILE A 44 -16.69 -4.53 17.57
N ALA A 45 -17.49 -3.62 17.00
CA ALA A 45 -18.79 -3.26 17.56
C ALA A 45 -19.73 -4.47 17.70
N ALA A 46 -19.68 -5.41 16.76
CA ALA A 46 -20.54 -6.59 16.71
C ALA A 46 -20.11 -7.76 17.64
N LEU A 47 -18.94 -7.67 18.30
CA LEU A 47 -18.43 -8.74 19.17
C LEU A 47 -19.41 -9.24 20.24
N PRO A 48 -20.17 -8.38 20.95
CA PRO A 48 -21.14 -8.85 21.95
C PRO A 48 -22.28 -9.70 21.36
N GLY A 49 -22.57 -9.53 20.07
CA GLY A 49 -23.60 -10.24 19.32
C GLY A 49 -23.08 -11.33 18.41
N VAL A 50 -21.76 -11.63 18.42
CA VAL A 50 -21.14 -12.55 17.45
C VAL A 50 -21.77 -13.94 17.44
N SER A 51 -22.26 -14.40 18.60
CA SER A 51 -22.94 -15.70 18.72
C SER A 51 -24.25 -15.79 17.93
N ALA A 52 -24.87 -14.65 17.58
CA ALA A 52 -26.04 -14.56 16.71
C ALA A 52 -25.67 -14.69 15.21
N VAL A 53 -24.38 -14.61 14.87
CA VAL A 53 -23.86 -14.75 13.51
C VAL A 53 -23.69 -16.22 13.18
N ARG A 54 -24.81 -16.92 12.99
CA ARG A 54 -24.83 -18.34 12.63
C ARG A 54 -25.43 -18.52 11.23
N PRO A 55 -24.60 -18.68 10.17
CA PRO A 55 -25.12 -19.12 8.88
C PRO A 55 -25.78 -20.50 9.01
N ARG A 56 -26.72 -20.83 8.13
CA ARG A 56 -27.43 -22.12 8.12
C ARG A 56 -27.45 -22.71 6.71
N GLY A 57 -27.39 -24.04 6.61
CA GLY A 57 -27.40 -24.77 5.34
C GLY A 57 -26.17 -24.46 4.48
N TRP A 58 -26.36 -24.35 3.16
CA TRP A 58 -25.29 -24.10 2.19
C TRP A 58 -24.46 -22.84 2.46
N ARG A 59 -25.00 -21.87 3.22
CA ARG A 59 -24.29 -20.64 3.63
C ARG A 59 -23.12 -20.91 4.55
N VAL A 60 -23.15 -22.02 5.31
CA VAL A 60 -22.01 -22.45 6.12
C VAL A 60 -20.84 -22.77 5.20
N SER A 61 -21.07 -23.51 4.11
CA SER A 61 -20.05 -23.80 3.10
C SER A 61 -19.51 -22.52 2.47
N GLY A 62 -20.35 -21.52 2.23
CA GLY A 62 -19.90 -20.21 1.73
C GLY A 62 -18.97 -19.47 2.70
N VAL A 63 -19.30 -19.48 4.00
CA VAL A 63 -18.42 -18.89 5.04
C VAL A 63 -17.12 -19.67 5.18
N LEU A 64 -17.17 -21.00 5.15
CA LEU A 64 -15.98 -21.84 5.20
C LEU A 64 -15.09 -21.63 3.97
N ALA A 65 -15.66 -21.53 2.77
CA ALA A 65 -14.92 -21.22 1.56
C ALA A 65 -14.23 -19.86 1.65
N TRP A 66 -14.93 -18.83 2.14
CA TRP A 66 -14.36 -17.51 2.38
C TRP A 66 -13.24 -17.55 3.43
N ALA A 67 -13.45 -18.26 4.54
CA ALA A 67 -12.44 -18.43 5.57
C ALA A 67 -11.20 -19.15 5.03
N CYS A 68 -11.36 -20.21 4.24
CA CYS A 68 -10.26 -20.91 3.58
C CYS A 68 -9.49 -19.97 2.63
N LEU A 69 -10.19 -19.14 1.85
CA LEU A 69 -9.56 -18.16 0.97
C LEU A 69 -8.70 -17.15 1.76
N VAL A 70 -9.27 -16.55 2.80
CA VAL A 70 -8.59 -15.49 3.57
C VAL A 70 -7.48 -16.06 4.45
N ILE A 71 -7.72 -17.16 5.16
CA ILE A 71 -6.72 -17.80 6.02
C ILE A 71 -5.62 -18.45 5.18
N GLY A 72 -5.99 -19.23 4.16
CA GLY A 72 -5.04 -19.87 3.26
C GLY A 72 -4.20 -18.84 2.51
N GLY A 73 -4.83 -17.74 2.08
CA GLY A 73 -4.13 -16.61 1.48
C GLY A 73 -3.13 -15.95 2.45
N ALA A 74 -3.56 -15.63 3.67
CA ALA A 74 -2.68 -15.04 4.68
C ALA A 74 -1.48 -15.95 5.01
N ILE A 75 -1.68 -17.27 5.07
CA ILE A 75 -0.62 -18.26 5.27
C ILE A 75 0.30 -18.33 4.04
N SER A 76 -0.23 -18.32 2.83
CA SER A 76 0.57 -18.35 1.59
C SER A 76 1.51 -17.15 1.53
N TYR A 77 1.01 -15.94 1.78
CA TYR A 77 1.83 -14.73 1.83
C TYR A 77 2.94 -14.85 2.90
N TRP A 78 2.57 -15.33 4.09
CA TRP A 78 3.54 -15.57 5.16
C TRP A 78 4.68 -16.50 4.75
N LEU A 79 4.36 -17.61 4.06
CA LEU A 79 5.34 -18.59 3.60
C LEU A 79 6.23 -18.06 2.45
N ASP A 80 5.69 -17.20 1.59
CA ASP A 80 6.44 -16.58 0.48
C ASP A 80 7.38 -15.45 0.93
N GLY A 81 7.52 -15.22 2.24
CA GLY A 81 8.30 -14.11 2.79
C GLY A 81 7.68 -12.72 2.57
N GLN A 82 6.55 -12.68 1.84
CA GLN A 82 5.66 -11.54 1.69
C GLN A 82 4.91 -11.34 3.01
N LYS A 83 5.54 -10.58 3.92
CA LYS A 83 5.18 -10.44 5.33
C LYS A 83 3.67 -10.18 5.57
N ALA A 84 3.24 -10.45 6.79
CA ALA A 84 1.94 -10.06 7.35
C ALA A 84 1.53 -8.61 6.97
N MET A 85 0.22 -8.33 6.97
CA MET A 85 -0.36 -7.01 6.69
C MET A 85 0.46 -5.87 7.30
N PRO A 86 0.67 -4.78 6.56
CA PRO A 86 0.02 -4.47 5.29
C PRO A 86 0.67 -5.18 4.09
N TYR A 87 -0.16 -5.87 3.28
CA TYR A 87 0.31 -6.66 2.13
C TYR A 87 0.69 -5.81 0.92
N VAL A 88 0.27 -4.54 0.88
CA VAL A 88 0.51 -3.64 -0.24
C VAL A 88 1.12 -2.35 0.27
N GLY A 89 2.35 -2.07 -0.15
CA GLY A 89 3.16 -0.96 0.35
C GLY A 89 2.79 0.43 -0.17
N GLN A 90 1.59 0.64 -0.72
CA GLN A 90 1.22 1.94 -1.30
C GLN A 90 0.45 2.85 -0.33
N PHE A 91 -0.45 2.30 0.50
CA PHE A 91 -1.18 3.09 1.50
C PHE A 91 -0.69 2.90 2.92
N VAL A 92 -0.43 1.66 3.28
CA VAL A 92 0.01 1.29 4.63
C VAL A 92 1.21 0.41 4.43
N THR A 93 2.31 0.72 5.10
CA THR A 93 3.56 -0.03 5.02
C THR A 93 4.04 -0.37 6.43
N ALA A 94 5.13 -1.13 6.53
CA ALA A 94 5.76 -1.35 7.83
C ALA A 94 6.32 -0.05 8.46
N THR A 95 6.52 1.01 7.68
CA THR A 95 7.05 2.29 8.13
C THR A 95 5.98 3.36 8.38
N GLY A 96 4.73 3.13 8.01
CA GLY A 96 3.61 4.03 8.31
C GLY A 96 2.58 4.12 7.19
N ILE A 97 1.99 5.31 7.02
CA ILE A 97 1.06 5.61 5.93
C ILE A 97 1.82 6.19 4.73
N GLY A 98 1.37 5.86 3.52
CA GLY A 98 1.94 6.33 2.26
C GLY A 98 3.17 5.51 1.80
N PRO A 99 3.53 5.63 0.52
CA PRO A 99 4.58 4.81 -0.10
C PRO A 99 5.98 5.11 0.46
N GLU A 100 6.89 4.15 0.28
CA GLU A 100 8.30 4.24 0.65
C GLU A 100 9.14 4.60 -0.58
N ASP A 101 8.92 5.80 -1.10
CA ASP A 101 9.52 6.26 -2.36
C ASP A 101 10.93 6.84 -2.17
N LEU A 102 11.76 6.29 -1.27
CA LEU A 102 13.17 6.66 -1.12
C LEU A 102 14.02 5.44 -0.80
N ILE A 103 15.31 5.52 -1.11
CA ILE A 103 16.29 4.58 -0.56
C ILE A 103 16.36 4.79 0.96
N ALA A 104 16.07 3.72 1.71
CA ALA A 104 15.99 3.77 3.17
C ALA A 104 15.06 4.90 3.67
N ALA A 105 13.84 4.94 3.14
CA ALA A 105 12.89 6.05 3.32
C ALA A 105 12.59 6.43 4.77
N ARG A 106 12.08 5.47 5.57
CA ARG A 106 11.61 5.70 6.94
C ARG A 106 11.92 4.47 7.78
N PRO A 107 12.18 4.64 9.09
CA PRO A 107 12.39 3.49 9.95
C PRO A 107 11.09 2.72 10.21
N VAL A 108 11.22 1.42 10.44
CA VAL A 108 10.09 0.49 10.67
C VAL A 108 9.30 0.88 11.90
N LEU A 109 8.03 1.22 11.71
CA LEU A 109 7.08 1.60 12.76
C LEU A 109 6.34 0.37 13.32
N MET A 110 5.93 -0.55 12.45
CA MET A 110 5.29 -1.81 12.82
C MET A 110 6.27 -2.97 12.69
N GLN A 111 6.68 -3.53 13.82
CA GLN A 111 7.55 -4.71 13.84
C GLN A 111 6.77 -5.95 13.32
N PRO A 112 7.43 -7.09 13.08
CA PRO A 112 6.75 -8.31 12.65
C PRO A 112 5.53 -8.73 13.52
N PRO A 113 5.57 -8.72 14.86
CA PRO A 113 4.45 -9.19 15.66
C PRO A 113 3.20 -8.29 15.57
N GLU A 114 3.34 -6.97 15.48
CA GLU A 114 2.20 -6.05 15.32
C GLU A 114 1.52 -6.25 13.97
N ARG A 115 2.31 -6.50 12.92
CA ARG A 115 1.79 -6.83 11.59
C ARG A 115 1.03 -8.15 11.57
N VAL A 116 1.52 -9.15 12.28
CA VAL A 116 0.80 -10.42 12.47
C VAL A 116 -0.51 -10.19 13.21
N ALA A 117 -0.48 -9.42 14.31
CA ALA A 117 -1.69 -9.10 15.06
C ALA A 117 -2.72 -8.36 14.19
N LEU A 118 -2.29 -7.35 13.43
CA LEU A 118 -3.13 -6.64 12.48
C LEU A 118 -3.72 -7.59 11.43
N THR A 119 -2.91 -8.48 10.87
CA THR A 119 -3.38 -9.50 9.92
C THR A 119 -4.47 -10.35 10.53
N VAL A 120 -4.25 -10.90 11.72
CA VAL A 120 -5.23 -11.75 12.40
C VAL A 120 -6.54 -10.99 12.65
N LEU A 121 -6.46 -9.73 13.10
CA LEU A 121 -7.64 -8.87 13.28
C LEU A 121 -8.40 -8.67 11.97
N CYS A 122 -7.72 -8.39 10.87
CA CYS A 122 -8.33 -8.24 9.55
C CYS A 122 -8.95 -9.56 9.06
N VAL A 123 -8.26 -10.69 9.22
CA VAL A 123 -8.79 -12.02 8.85
C VAL A 123 -10.06 -12.32 9.63
N VAL A 124 -10.06 -12.14 10.95
CA VAL A 124 -11.24 -12.35 11.81
C VAL A 124 -12.39 -11.43 11.41
N ALA A 125 -12.12 -10.14 11.19
CA ALA A 125 -13.12 -9.17 10.75
C ALA A 125 -13.70 -9.52 9.37
N SER A 126 -12.87 -10.01 8.44
CA SER A 126 -13.30 -10.45 7.10
C SER A 126 -14.20 -11.69 7.16
N VAL A 127 -13.86 -12.67 8.01
CA VAL A 127 -14.69 -13.87 8.22
C VAL A 127 -16.02 -13.49 8.88
N LEU A 128 -16.00 -12.61 9.88
CA LEU A 128 -17.21 -12.10 10.53
C LEU A 128 -18.11 -11.36 9.53
N PHE A 129 -17.51 -10.54 8.65
CA PHE A 129 -18.19 -9.87 7.56
C PHE A 129 -18.93 -10.87 6.66
N ALA A 130 -18.23 -11.88 6.14
CA ALA A 130 -18.83 -12.90 5.29
C ALA A 130 -19.96 -13.66 6.01
N ALA A 131 -19.76 -14.01 7.27
CA ALA A 131 -20.76 -14.70 8.08
C ALA A 131 -22.01 -13.85 8.34
N ALA A 132 -21.85 -12.57 8.62
CA ALA A 132 -22.95 -11.63 8.80
C ALA A 132 -23.75 -11.46 7.50
N VAL A 133 -23.06 -11.23 6.38
CA VAL A 133 -23.67 -11.05 5.04
C VAL A 133 -24.41 -12.31 4.60
N LEU A 134 -23.77 -13.49 4.65
CA LEU A 134 -24.38 -14.75 4.22
C LEU A 134 -25.51 -15.22 5.13
N ARG A 135 -25.55 -14.80 6.41
CA ARG A 135 -26.69 -15.03 7.29
C ARG A 135 -27.94 -14.31 6.81
N GLN A 136 -27.81 -13.10 6.26
CA GLN A 136 -28.95 -12.24 5.96
C GLN A 136 -29.66 -12.65 4.66
N ARG A 137 -30.99 -12.78 4.69
CA ARG A 137 -31.81 -13.21 3.53
C ARG A 137 -32.21 -12.07 2.59
N ARG A 138 -32.22 -10.83 3.10
CA ARG A 138 -32.82 -9.67 2.42
C ARG A 138 -31.82 -8.76 1.71
N LEU A 139 -30.56 -9.17 1.57
CA LEU A 139 -29.52 -8.32 0.97
C LEU A 139 -29.51 -8.31 -0.57
N GLY A 140 -30.36 -9.12 -1.23
CA GLY A 140 -30.29 -9.46 -2.67
C GLY A 140 -29.68 -8.38 -3.56
N THR A 141 -30.36 -7.25 -3.75
CA THR A 141 -29.89 -6.16 -4.62
C THR A 141 -28.61 -5.49 -4.13
N ALA A 142 -28.49 -5.21 -2.83
CA ALA A 142 -27.30 -4.57 -2.26
C ALA A 142 -26.05 -5.46 -2.44
N LEU A 143 -26.18 -6.77 -2.21
CA LEU A 143 -25.09 -7.73 -2.43
C LEU A 143 -24.67 -7.77 -3.90
N LEU A 144 -25.62 -7.77 -4.83
CA LEU A 144 -25.32 -7.74 -6.27
C LEU A 144 -24.57 -6.47 -6.68
N VAL A 145 -24.95 -5.30 -6.14
CA VAL A 145 -24.24 -4.04 -6.40
C VAL A 145 -22.81 -4.10 -5.88
N VAL A 146 -22.60 -4.58 -4.64
CA VAL A 146 -21.23 -4.71 -4.09
C VAL A 146 -20.41 -5.70 -4.90
N LEU A 147 -20.98 -6.83 -5.32
CA LEU A 147 -20.29 -7.80 -6.18
C LEU A 147 -19.96 -7.20 -7.55
N ALA A 148 -20.87 -6.45 -8.16
CA ALA A 148 -20.62 -5.79 -9.44
C ALA A 148 -19.50 -4.75 -9.34
N VAL A 149 -19.47 -3.95 -8.25
CA VAL A 149 -18.38 -3.01 -7.97
C VAL A 149 -17.07 -3.75 -7.74
N ALA A 150 -17.07 -4.83 -6.95
CA ALA A 150 -15.88 -5.65 -6.70
C ALA A 150 -15.31 -6.22 -8.00
N VAL A 151 -16.16 -6.80 -8.85
CA VAL A 151 -15.76 -7.34 -10.16
C VAL A 151 -15.24 -6.23 -11.06
N GLY A 152 -15.96 -5.11 -11.15
CA GLY A 152 -15.53 -3.96 -11.94
C GLY A 152 -14.17 -3.41 -11.51
N GLN A 153 -13.91 -3.39 -10.19
CA GLN A 153 -12.59 -3.03 -9.66
C GLN A 153 -11.53 -4.05 -9.98
N VAL A 154 -11.78 -5.35 -9.81
CA VAL A 154 -10.83 -6.39 -10.22
C VAL A 154 -10.46 -6.19 -11.69
N VAL A 155 -11.45 -6.05 -12.57
CA VAL A 155 -11.23 -5.81 -14.01
C VAL A 155 -10.44 -4.52 -14.25
N GLY A 156 -10.76 -3.42 -13.56
CA GLY A 156 -10.03 -2.15 -13.69
C GLY A 156 -8.61 -2.18 -13.11
N THR A 157 -8.37 -2.97 -12.07
CA THR A 157 -7.07 -3.08 -11.39
C THR A 157 -6.08 -3.91 -12.19
N ILE A 158 -6.55 -4.93 -12.93
CA ILE A 158 -5.68 -5.90 -13.61
C ILE A 158 -4.71 -5.21 -14.58
N PRO A 159 -5.13 -4.40 -15.58
CA PRO A 159 -4.20 -3.79 -16.53
C PRO A 159 -3.13 -2.95 -15.82
N SER A 160 -3.57 -2.16 -14.85
CA SER A 160 -2.68 -1.31 -14.08
C SER A 160 -1.73 -2.09 -13.17
N SER A 161 -2.12 -3.28 -12.68
CA SER A 161 -1.30 -4.11 -11.78
C SER A 161 -0.36 -5.05 -12.54
N VAL A 162 -0.66 -5.40 -13.79
CA VAL A 162 0.26 -6.19 -14.65
C VAL A 162 1.59 -5.47 -14.77
N HIS A 163 1.53 -4.16 -14.95
CA HIS A 163 2.68 -3.27 -14.96
C HIS A 163 3.46 -3.19 -13.63
N PHE A 164 3.03 -3.86 -12.56
CA PHE A 164 3.74 -3.90 -11.27
C PHE A 164 4.14 -5.31 -10.83
N ILE A 165 3.83 -6.35 -11.63
CA ILE A 165 4.11 -7.76 -11.29
C ILE A 165 5.59 -7.99 -11.01
N ALA A 166 6.47 -7.46 -11.88
CA ALA A 166 7.92 -7.66 -11.78
C ALA A 166 8.50 -7.16 -10.44
N TRP A 167 7.85 -6.16 -9.84
CA TRP A 167 8.25 -5.56 -8.57
C TRP A 167 7.44 -6.08 -7.37
N SER A 168 6.69 -7.19 -7.57
CA SER A 168 5.79 -7.76 -6.56
C SER A 168 4.77 -6.78 -6.01
N GLY A 169 4.47 -5.70 -6.75
CA GLY A 169 3.51 -4.67 -6.36
C GLY A 169 2.12 -4.94 -6.92
N THR A 170 1.10 -4.38 -6.26
CA THR A 170 -0.25 -4.25 -6.80
C THR A 170 -0.75 -2.83 -6.56
N LEU A 171 -1.50 -2.26 -7.50
CA LEU A 171 -2.12 -0.94 -7.29
C LEU A 171 -3.44 -1.13 -6.55
N ASP A 172 -3.39 -1.04 -5.22
CA ASP A 172 -4.54 -1.21 -4.33
C ASP A 172 -5.41 0.05 -4.22
N ARG A 173 -5.01 1.18 -4.82
CA ARG A 173 -5.81 2.43 -4.76
C ARG A 173 -7.16 2.32 -5.42
N TYR A 174 -7.27 1.39 -6.35
CA TYR A 174 -8.53 1.05 -6.99
C TYR A 174 -9.46 0.24 -6.09
N LEU A 175 -9.03 -0.18 -4.89
CA LEU A 175 -9.87 -0.81 -3.86
C LEU A 175 -10.63 0.21 -3.01
N LEU A 176 -10.26 1.50 -3.04
CA LEU A 176 -10.91 2.54 -2.24
C LEU A 176 -12.44 2.59 -2.43
N PRO A 177 -13.01 2.42 -3.64
CA PRO A 177 -14.47 2.40 -3.78
C PRO A 177 -15.16 1.15 -3.17
N LEU A 178 -14.43 0.08 -2.79
CA LEU A 178 -15.01 -1.05 -2.06
C LEU A 178 -15.30 -0.70 -0.61
N LEU A 179 -14.51 0.20 -0.01
CA LEU A 179 -14.62 0.59 1.38
C LEU A 179 -16.05 1.02 1.77
N PRO A 180 -16.68 2.03 1.13
CA PRO A 180 -18.02 2.46 1.52
C PRO A 180 -19.05 1.34 1.28
N MET A 181 -18.87 0.52 0.24
CA MET A 181 -19.80 -0.55 -0.11
C MET A 181 -19.77 -1.70 0.90
N CYS A 182 -18.57 -2.12 1.34
CA CYS A 182 -18.41 -3.15 2.36
C CYS A 182 -18.96 -2.68 3.72
N ILE A 183 -18.75 -1.42 4.08
CA ILE A 183 -19.31 -0.84 5.30
C ILE A 183 -20.85 -0.86 5.26
N LEU A 184 -21.46 -0.34 4.19
CA LEU A 184 -22.92 -0.32 4.04
C LEU A 184 -23.52 -1.72 4.01
N LEU A 185 -22.86 -2.66 3.32
CA LEU A 185 -23.31 -4.04 3.23
C LEU A 185 -23.24 -4.74 4.60
N LEU A 186 -22.18 -4.50 5.37
CA LEU A 186 -22.09 -5.04 6.73
C LEU A 186 -23.18 -4.47 7.63
N LEU A 187 -23.36 -3.15 7.64
CA LEU A 187 -24.41 -2.49 8.42
C LEU A 187 -25.80 -3.05 8.09
N ALA A 188 -26.10 -3.27 6.80
CA ALA A 188 -27.35 -3.89 6.35
C ALA A 188 -27.49 -5.37 6.79
N ALA A 189 -26.37 -6.04 7.07
CA ALA A 189 -26.32 -7.41 7.57
C ALA A 189 -26.39 -7.53 9.10
N LEU A 190 -26.23 -6.42 9.84
CA LEU A 190 -26.28 -6.37 11.31
C LEU A 190 -27.66 -6.52 11.98
N PRO A 191 -28.84 -6.38 11.33
CA PRO A 191 -30.11 -6.53 12.04
C PRO A 191 -30.21 -7.84 12.84
N GLY A 192 -30.52 -7.72 14.13
CA GLY A 192 -30.57 -8.84 15.08
C GLY A 192 -29.24 -9.22 15.75
N ILE A 193 -28.16 -8.49 15.46
CA ILE A 193 -26.86 -8.61 16.14
C ILE A 193 -26.77 -7.49 17.18
N ARG A 194 -26.42 -7.83 18.42
CA ARG A 194 -26.13 -6.84 19.46
C ARG A 194 -24.82 -6.14 19.14
N ALA A 195 -24.86 -4.82 18.95
CA ALA A 195 -23.68 -4.00 18.72
C ALA A 195 -23.41 -3.10 19.93
N SER A 196 -22.14 -2.93 20.29
CA SER A 196 -21.69 -1.94 21.27
C SER A 196 -21.19 -0.69 20.55
N LEU A 197 -21.95 0.40 20.67
CA LEU A 197 -21.57 1.69 20.11
C LEU A 197 -20.28 2.24 20.75
N ALA A 198 -20.06 1.96 22.03
CA ALA A 198 -18.84 2.35 22.73
C ALA A 198 -17.59 1.69 22.12
N LEU A 199 -17.65 0.38 21.86
CA LEU A 199 -16.56 -0.35 21.19
C LEU A 199 -16.34 0.16 19.75
N ALA A 200 -17.42 0.46 19.03
CA ALA A 200 -17.34 1.06 17.71
C ALA A 200 -16.55 2.37 17.73
N TRP A 201 -16.91 3.30 18.62
CA TRP A 201 -16.25 4.60 18.73
C TRP A 201 -14.80 4.50 19.17
N VAL A 202 -14.46 3.59 20.10
CA VAL A 202 -13.05 3.35 20.47
C VAL A 202 -12.25 2.92 19.24
N ALA A 203 -12.75 1.96 18.47
CA ALA A 203 -12.07 1.51 17.25
C ALA A 203 -11.95 2.63 16.20
N VAL A 204 -13.01 3.41 15.99
CA VAL A 204 -13.00 4.58 15.09
C VAL A 204 -11.99 5.63 15.54
N ILE A 205 -11.92 5.95 16.84
CA ILE A 205 -10.98 6.94 17.38
C ILE A 205 -9.54 6.46 17.20
N VAL A 206 -9.25 5.19 17.51
CA VAL A 206 -7.90 4.63 17.34
C VAL A 206 -7.47 4.64 15.88
N MET A 207 -8.32 4.15 14.96
CA MET A 207 -8.03 4.17 13.53
C MET A 207 -7.95 5.59 12.98
N GLY A 208 -8.82 6.50 13.44
CA GLY A 208 -8.82 7.90 13.05
C GLY A 208 -7.56 8.63 13.51
N ALA A 209 -7.12 8.42 14.75
CA ALA A 209 -5.88 8.98 15.28
C ALA A 209 -4.66 8.47 14.49
N TRP A 210 -4.60 7.16 14.22
CA TRP A 210 -3.55 6.58 13.38
C TRP A 210 -3.56 7.15 11.96
N SER A 211 -4.74 7.27 11.34
CA SER A 211 -4.90 7.84 10.00
C SER A 211 -4.41 9.28 9.95
N VAL A 212 -4.84 10.12 10.90
CA VAL A 212 -4.46 11.54 10.93
C VAL A 212 -2.96 11.69 11.18
N ALA A 213 -2.42 11.01 12.20
CA ALA A 213 -1.01 11.10 12.53
C ALA A 213 -0.12 10.55 11.42
N GLY A 214 -0.47 9.40 10.83
CA GLY A 214 0.30 8.80 9.74
C GLY A 214 0.24 9.61 8.45
N THR A 215 -0.92 10.16 8.07
CA THR A 215 -1.02 11.05 6.92
C THR A 215 -0.22 12.32 7.13
N ARG A 216 -0.32 12.94 8.32
CA ARG A 216 0.47 14.13 8.64
C ARG A 216 1.97 13.84 8.58
N ASP A 217 2.42 12.72 9.14
CA ASP A 217 3.84 12.32 9.12
C ASP A 217 4.33 12.05 7.71
N HIS A 218 3.51 11.42 6.86
CA HIS A 218 3.83 11.23 5.45
C HIS A 218 3.94 12.56 4.69
N LEU A 219 3.02 13.49 4.92
CA LEU A 219 3.09 14.82 4.30
C LEU A 219 4.32 15.60 4.76
N ALA A 220 4.65 15.56 6.06
CA ALA A 220 5.84 16.20 6.60
C ALA A 220 7.14 15.56 6.05
N PHE A 221 7.14 14.24 5.87
CA PHE A 221 8.23 13.52 5.21
C PHE A 221 8.42 13.99 3.77
N VAL A 222 7.34 14.02 2.97
CA VAL A 222 7.37 14.49 1.58
C VAL A 222 7.84 15.95 1.51
N ASP A 223 7.32 16.82 2.38
CA ASP A 223 7.76 18.23 2.47
C ASP A 223 9.27 18.34 2.75
N GLY A 224 9.79 17.53 3.69
CA GLY A 224 11.21 17.45 3.99
C GLY A 224 12.07 17.02 2.80
N ILE A 225 11.60 16.05 2.00
CA ILE A 225 12.25 15.62 0.76
C ILE A 225 12.30 16.77 -0.24
N TRP A 226 11.16 17.38 -0.53
CA TRP A 226 11.05 18.46 -1.51
C TRP A 226 11.86 19.69 -1.10
N SER A 227 11.90 20.01 0.20
CA SER A 227 12.76 21.07 0.73
C SER A 227 14.25 20.77 0.50
N LEU A 228 14.68 19.54 0.77
CA LEU A 228 16.08 19.14 0.62
C LEU A 228 16.49 19.03 -0.87
N ALA A 229 15.57 18.59 -1.73
CA ALA A 229 15.77 18.55 -3.17
C ALA A 229 15.86 19.95 -3.79
N THR A 230 14.97 20.87 -3.37
CA THR A 230 15.07 22.29 -3.76
C THR A 230 16.37 22.91 -3.29
N GLN A 231 16.84 22.53 -2.09
CA GLN A 231 18.13 22.96 -1.58
C GLN A 231 19.29 22.43 -2.45
N ALA A 232 19.24 21.16 -2.87
CA ALA A 232 20.21 20.55 -3.78
C ALA A 232 20.30 21.31 -5.12
N ASN A 233 19.14 21.66 -5.70
CA ASN A 233 19.08 22.46 -6.92
C ASN A 233 19.68 23.85 -6.72
N GLY A 234 19.46 24.46 -5.54
CA GLY A 234 20.12 25.70 -5.14
C GLY A 234 21.65 25.60 -5.01
N MET A 235 22.20 24.40 -4.82
CA MET A 235 23.65 24.12 -4.85
C MET A 235 24.17 23.84 -6.27
N GLY A 236 23.30 23.82 -7.28
CA GLY A 236 23.64 23.53 -8.67
C GLY A 236 23.65 22.04 -9.01
N ILE A 237 23.02 21.19 -8.21
CA ILE A 237 22.78 19.78 -8.55
C ILE A 237 21.55 19.73 -9.48
N ASP A 238 21.71 19.17 -10.67
CA ASP A 238 20.60 19.03 -11.65
C ASP A 238 19.67 17.87 -11.27
N ASP A 239 18.39 17.96 -11.64
CA ASP A 239 17.38 16.93 -11.34
C ASP A 239 17.76 15.55 -11.92
N LEU A 240 18.44 15.50 -13.07
CA LEU A 240 18.91 14.23 -13.65
C LEU A 240 20.06 13.58 -12.86
N HIS A 241 20.66 14.32 -11.93
CA HIS A 241 21.69 13.82 -11.01
C HIS A 241 21.16 13.53 -9.61
N LEU A 242 19.88 13.82 -9.33
CA LEU A 242 19.27 13.75 -8.01
C LEU A 242 18.15 12.70 -7.99
N ASP A 243 18.35 11.65 -7.19
CA ASP A 243 17.31 10.68 -6.83
C ASP A 243 16.67 11.13 -5.51
N ALA A 244 15.51 11.79 -5.62
CA ALA A 244 14.73 12.26 -4.48
C ALA A 244 13.39 11.53 -4.37
N GLY A 245 13.25 10.40 -5.07
CA GLY A 245 12.11 9.52 -4.96
C GLY A 245 11.06 9.69 -6.03
N ALA A 246 10.17 8.70 -6.14
CA ALA A 246 9.18 8.58 -7.21
C ALA A 246 8.39 9.87 -7.48
N GLY A 247 8.02 10.61 -6.42
CA GLY A 247 7.26 11.85 -6.53
C GLY A 247 8.06 13.02 -7.11
N TRP A 248 9.32 13.18 -6.72
CA TRP A 248 10.19 14.23 -7.25
C TRP A 248 10.68 13.87 -8.64
N ASP A 249 11.24 12.68 -8.79
CA ASP A 249 11.88 12.23 -10.03
C ASP A 249 10.82 12.10 -11.13
N GLY A 250 9.61 11.60 -10.81
CA GLY A 250 8.48 11.57 -11.73
C GLY A 250 7.92 12.95 -12.08
N PHE A 251 8.11 13.98 -11.24
CA PHE A 251 7.71 15.33 -11.61
C PHE A 251 8.67 15.95 -12.63
N HIS A 252 9.98 15.71 -12.49
CA HIS A 252 11.02 16.34 -13.31
C HIS A 252 11.45 15.51 -14.54
N ASP A 253 11.37 14.18 -14.51
CA ASP A 253 11.96 13.30 -15.53
C ASP A 253 10.96 12.41 -16.32
N TYR A 254 9.71 12.29 -15.88
CA TYR A 254 8.71 11.33 -16.43
C TYR A 254 8.46 11.41 -17.94
N ALA A 255 8.86 12.51 -18.60
CA ALA A 255 8.63 12.70 -20.03
C ALA A 255 9.72 12.13 -20.95
N GLY A 256 10.92 11.87 -20.45
CA GLY A 256 12.05 11.47 -21.29
C GLY A 256 12.08 9.97 -21.60
N PRO A 257 12.49 9.56 -22.81
CA PRO A 257 12.96 8.21 -23.02
C PRO A 257 14.27 7.99 -22.23
N PRO A 258 14.64 6.73 -21.91
CA PRO A 258 15.91 6.43 -21.27
C PRO A 258 17.06 6.98 -22.11
N ASP A 259 18.02 7.62 -21.47
CA ASP A 259 19.26 8.03 -22.12
C ASP A 259 20.25 6.86 -22.00
N PRO A 260 20.67 6.21 -23.10
CA PRO A 260 21.63 5.10 -23.04
C PRO A 260 22.99 5.51 -22.45
N ALA A 261 23.31 6.80 -22.41
CA ALA A 261 24.49 7.33 -21.73
C ALA A 261 24.31 7.40 -20.21
N VAL A 262 23.07 7.44 -19.72
CA VAL A 262 22.73 7.45 -18.30
C VAL A 262 22.36 6.04 -17.86
N ARG A 263 23.19 5.45 -17.01
CA ARG A 263 22.84 4.21 -16.32
C ARG A 263 22.53 4.55 -14.87
N PRO A 264 21.39 4.12 -14.32
CA PRO A 264 21.14 4.20 -12.89
C PRO A 264 22.33 3.57 -12.17
N ARG A 265 23.06 4.37 -11.39
CA ARG A 265 24.26 3.87 -10.72
C ARG A 265 23.88 3.05 -9.48
N THR A 266 22.66 3.20 -8.96
CA THR A 266 22.16 2.49 -7.78
C THR A 266 22.06 0.99 -8.07
N PRO A 267 22.78 0.12 -7.32
CA PRO A 267 22.60 -1.32 -7.45
C PRO A 267 21.15 -1.70 -7.11
N ASN A 268 20.46 -2.39 -8.01
CA ASN A 268 19.02 -2.68 -7.90
C ASN A 268 18.20 -1.39 -7.69
N PRO A 269 18.07 -0.54 -8.73
CA PRO A 269 17.30 0.69 -8.62
C PRO A 269 15.88 0.36 -8.18
N GLN A 270 15.27 1.30 -7.44
CA GLN A 270 13.89 1.17 -7.04
C GLN A 270 12.99 1.17 -8.28
N TRP A 271 11.83 0.51 -8.19
CA TRP A 271 10.94 0.30 -9.34
C TRP A 271 10.57 1.59 -10.08
N TRP A 272 10.46 2.72 -9.35
CA TRP A 272 10.11 4.00 -9.94
C TRP A 272 11.26 4.63 -10.73
N ALA A 273 12.51 4.30 -10.44
CA ALA A 273 13.64 4.89 -11.16
C ALA A 273 13.66 4.42 -12.62
N GLU A 274 13.35 3.15 -12.87
CA GLU A 274 13.23 2.64 -14.25
C GLU A 274 11.98 3.17 -14.97
N LEU A 275 10.91 3.40 -14.22
CA LEU A 275 9.61 3.73 -14.80
C LEU A 275 9.35 5.24 -14.95
N PHE A 276 9.67 6.01 -13.92
CA PHE A 276 9.35 7.43 -13.81
C PHE A 276 10.55 8.33 -14.01
N ALA A 277 11.77 7.80 -13.86
CA ALA A 277 12.99 8.59 -13.90
C ALA A 277 14.16 7.90 -14.62
N PRO A 278 13.94 7.37 -15.84
CA PRO A 278 14.93 6.51 -16.50
C PRO A 278 16.21 7.25 -16.90
N ARG A 279 16.24 8.59 -16.84
CA ARG A 279 17.42 9.41 -17.14
C ARG A 279 18.12 9.91 -15.89
N THR A 280 17.69 9.49 -14.70
CA THR A 280 18.35 9.87 -13.44
C THR A 280 19.54 8.96 -13.18
N ASP A 281 20.74 9.54 -13.00
CA ASP A 281 21.97 8.77 -12.76
C ASP A 281 22.22 8.46 -11.27
N SER A 282 21.40 9.03 -10.39
CA SER A 282 21.46 8.90 -8.93
C SER A 282 22.86 9.20 -8.37
N SER A 283 23.54 10.21 -8.93
CA SER A 283 24.82 10.74 -8.43
C SER A 283 24.69 11.31 -7.02
N TYR A 284 23.54 11.95 -6.77
CA TYR A 284 23.07 12.38 -5.46
C TYR A 284 21.77 11.64 -5.14
N VAL A 285 21.58 11.29 -3.88
CA VAL A 285 20.37 10.61 -3.41
C VAL A 285 19.89 11.25 -2.12
N ILE A 286 18.58 11.38 -1.94
CA ILE A 286 17.98 11.68 -0.64
C ILE A 286 17.63 10.36 0.05
N ALA A 287 18.00 10.23 1.33
CA ALA A 287 17.74 9.04 2.12
C ALA A 287 17.34 9.38 3.56
N GLY A 288 16.60 8.48 4.21
CA GLY A 288 16.23 8.61 5.63
C GLY A 288 17.35 8.25 6.60
N GLU A 289 18.44 7.66 6.10
CA GLU A 289 19.65 7.33 6.88
C GLU A 289 20.92 7.50 6.05
N GLY A 290 22.07 7.57 6.71
CA GLY A 290 23.36 7.62 6.03
C GLY A 290 23.68 6.30 5.33
N LEU A 291 23.92 6.36 4.01
CA LEU A 291 24.29 5.18 3.22
C LEU A 291 25.80 4.92 3.27
N ARG A 292 26.19 3.66 3.42
CA ARG A 292 27.60 3.27 3.52
C ARG A 292 28.39 3.72 2.29
N GLY A 293 29.46 4.47 2.52
CA GLY A 293 30.37 4.95 1.47
C GLY A 293 29.93 6.26 0.79
N TYR A 294 28.74 6.78 1.10
CA TYR A 294 28.27 8.07 0.60
C TYR A 294 28.79 9.19 1.50
N ALA A 295 29.03 10.36 0.90
CA ALA A 295 29.34 11.58 1.63
C ALA A 295 28.04 12.33 1.93
N VAL A 296 27.87 12.81 3.16
CA VAL A 296 26.73 13.67 3.52
C VAL A 296 27.00 15.08 3.00
N VAL A 297 26.14 15.55 2.11
CA VAL A 297 26.15 16.88 1.51
C VAL A 297 25.41 17.87 2.40
N ALA A 298 24.17 17.52 2.71
CA ALA A 298 23.26 18.34 3.49
C ALA A 298 22.36 17.44 4.35
N GLN A 299 21.81 18.03 5.40
CA GLN A 299 20.89 17.37 6.31
C GLN A 299 19.63 18.21 6.45
N GLY A 300 18.50 17.53 6.38
CA GLY A 300 17.18 18.06 6.69
C GLY A 300 16.47 17.11 7.65
N GLY A 301 15.16 17.20 7.67
CA GLY A 301 14.35 16.27 8.45
C GLY A 301 12.94 16.77 8.64
N TYR A 302 12.19 16.01 9.43
CA TYR A 302 10.82 16.33 9.79
C TYR A 302 10.52 15.75 11.17
N TYR A 303 9.61 16.38 11.92
CA TYR A 303 9.13 15.81 13.18
C TYR A 303 8.09 14.73 12.89
N SER A 304 8.17 13.54 13.47
CA SER A 304 7.14 12.48 13.38
C SER A 304 6.26 12.46 14.63
N TRP A 305 4.95 12.55 14.46
CA TRP A 305 3.97 12.38 15.54
C TRP A 305 3.87 10.92 15.98
N LEU A 306 3.96 9.96 15.07
CA LEU A 306 3.86 8.55 15.44
C LEU A 306 5.08 8.09 16.26
N ARG A 307 6.26 8.68 16.03
CA ARG A 307 7.50 8.39 16.78
C ARG A 307 7.81 9.37 17.89
N GLN A 308 7.15 10.53 17.91
CA GLN A 308 7.41 11.64 18.83
C GLN A 308 8.87 12.15 18.80
N GLU A 309 9.54 12.04 17.66
CA GLU A 309 10.95 12.40 17.49
C GLU A 309 11.21 13.12 16.15
N TRP A 310 12.35 13.81 16.06
CA TRP A 310 12.83 14.39 14.80
C TRP A 310 13.50 13.32 13.94
N MET A 311 12.99 13.12 12.73
CA MET A 311 13.47 12.16 11.76
C MET A 311 14.45 12.85 10.81
N PRO A 312 15.71 12.41 10.73
CA PRO A 312 16.67 13.02 9.82
C PRO A 312 16.39 12.63 8.36
N LEU A 313 16.75 13.52 7.45
CA LEU A 313 16.88 13.24 6.02
C LEU A 313 18.28 13.69 5.58
N TYR A 314 18.90 12.95 4.68
CA TYR A 314 20.25 13.20 4.22
C TYR A 314 20.28 13.36 2.72
N LEU A 315 20.91 14.43 2.25
CA LEU A 315 21.36 14.53 0.86
C LEU A 315 22.74 13.91 0.81
N LEU A 316 22.88 12.86 0.01
CA LEU A 316 24.05 12.01 -0.01
C LEU A 316 24.67 12.02 -1.40
N ARG A 317 25.97 12.28 -1.47
CA ARG A 317 26.75 12.15 -2.70
C ARG A 317 27.42 10.78 -2.75
N ARG A 318 27.24 10.11 -3.88
CA ARG A 318 27.84 8.79 -4.13
C ARG A 318 29.38 8.89 -4.22
N PRO A 319 30.12 7.87 -3.75
CA PRO A 319 31.58 7.86 -3.88
C PRO A 319 32.02 7.90 -5.35
N GLY A 320 33.06 8.70 -5.64
CA GLY A 320 33.63 8.86 -6.97
C GLY A 320 32.89 9.82 -7.90
N VAL A 321 31.80 10.45 -7.44
CA VAL A 321 31.11 11.51 -8.17
C VAL A 321 31.79 12.85 -7.86
N ALA A 322 32.22 13.56 -8.90
CA ALA A 322 32.65 14.95 -8.81
C ALA A 322 31.42 15.87 -8.95
N GLY A 323 31.38 16.99 -8.22
CA GLY A 323 30.31 17.95 -8.32
C GLY A 323 30.19 18.84 -7.08
N PRO A 324 29.09 19.60 -6.96
CA PRO A 324 28.80 20.42 -5.79
C PRO A 324 28.96 19.65 -4.47
N PRO A 325 29.30 20.36 -3.38
CA PRO A 325 29.32 19.75 -2.05
C PRO A 325 27.97 19.14 -1.74
#